data_AF-A0A957UKU3-F1
#
_entry.id   AF-A0A957UKU3-F1
#
_cell.length_a   1.000
_cell.length_b   1.000
_cell.length_c   1.000
_cell.angle_alpha   90.00
_cell.angle_beta   90.00
_cell.angle_gamma   90.00
#
_symmetry.space_group_name_H-M   'P 1'
#
loop_
_entity.id
_entity.type
_entity.pdbx_description
1 polymer ?
#
loop_
_entity_poly.entity_id
_entity_poly.type
_entity_poly.pdbx_seq_one_letter_code
_entity_poly.pdbx_strand_id
1 'polypeptide(L)'
;MFNLKKRLARWLTSPIQSEERSTGSVVTQTSLADRRSAPFTIPVLVVNYFPVRNGRVDRSVTGDVDASLAQIRQHTARTTAQVVEALEQGSTYHGYKNPAARPSLHYEIVDTLEFLEPLP
;
A
#
# COMPACT_ATOMS: atom_id res chain seq x y z
N MET A 1 9.54 -22.33 -7.89
CA MET A 1 10.37 -22.24 -6.66
C MET A 1 10.60 -20.76 -6.35
N PHE A 2 9.69 -20.15 -5.59
CA PHE A 2 9.59 -18.70 -5.37
C PHE A 2 10.50 -18.26 -4.21
N ASN A 3 11.49 -17.41 -4.48
CA ASN A 3 12.45 -16.95 -3.47
C ASN A 3 12.01 -15.61 -2.85
N LEU A 4 10.88 -15.63 -2.14
CA LEU A 4 10.30 -14.49 -1.40
C LEU A 4 11.23 -14.00 -0.26
N LYS A 5 12.11 -14.88 0.23
CA LYS A 5 13.03 -14.60 1.34
C LYS A 5 14.14 -13.61 0.98
N LYS A 6 14.57 -13.54 -0.29
CA LYS A 6 15.69 -12.67 -0.70
C LYS A 6 15.33 -11.18 -0.83
N ARG A 7 14.05 -10.82 -1.02
CA ARG A 7 13.63 -9.41 -1.13
C ARG A 7 13.30 -8.77 0.23
N LEU A 8 12.77 -9.55 1.17
CA LEU A 8 12.54 -9.11 2.56
C LEU A 8 13.85 -8.93 3.34
N ALA A 9 14.85 -9.79 3.12
CA ALA A 9 16.15 -9.70 3.82
C ALA A 9 16.94 -8.43 3.48
N ARG A 10 16.69 -7.79 2.33
CA ARG A 10 17.42 -6.59 1.92
C ARG A 10 16.98 -5.33 2.67
N TRP A 11 15.80 -5.34 3.31
CA TRP A 11 15.29 -4.23 4.10
C TRP A 11 15.69 -4.31 5.58
N LEU A 12 15.86 -5.51 6.14
CA LEU A 12 16.22 -5.73 7.56
C LEU A 12 17.72 -5.50 7.87
N THR A 13 18.56 -5.12 6.90
CA THR A 13 20.02 -5.01 7.09
C THR A 13 20.61 -3.73 6.49
N SER A 14 19.88 -2.62 6.58
CA SER A 14 20.50 -1.30 6.35
C SER A 14 21.03 -0.78 7.68
N PRO A 15 22.37 -0.70 7.90
CA PRO A 15 22.90 -0.08 9.09
C PRO A 15 22.58 1.41 9.06
N ILE A 16 21.98 1.90 10.15
CA ILE A 16 21.91 3.33 10.46
C ILE A 16 23.36 3.81 10.60
N GLN A 17 23.90 4.44 9.55
CA GLN A 17 25.23 5.02 9.58
C GLN A 17 25.21 6.28 10.44
N SER A 18 25.67 6.13 11.67
CA SER A 18 26.15 7.21 12.52
C SER A 18 27.58 7.53 12.12
N GLU A 19 27.82 8.61 11.38
CA GLU A 19 29.16 9.19 11.22
C GLU A 19 29.15 10.64 11.69
N GLU A 20 29.82 10.83 12.83
CA GLU A 20 30.22 12.13 13.35
C GLU A 20 31.60 12.51 12.79
N ARG A 21 31.72 13.78 12.36
CA ARG A 21 32.93 14.62 12.22
C ARG A 21 33.79 14.51 10.95
N SER A 22 33.65 15.53 10.09
CA SER A 22 34.82 16.39 9.78
C SER A 22 34.42 17.78 9.31
N THR A 23 35.15 18.75 9.84
CA THR A 23 35.19 20.18 9.55
C THR A 23 35.33 20.51 8.07
N GLY A 24 34.43 21.34 7.55
CA GLY A 24 34.54 21.93 6.21
C GLY A 24 33.28 22.71 5.87
N SER A 25 33.32 24.03 6.09
CA SER A 25 32.24 24.94 5.71
C SER A 25 32.06 24.95 4.19
N VAL A 26 31.00 24.30 3.72
CA VAL A 26 30.26 24.74 2.53
C VAL A 26 28.81 24.81 2.97
N VAL A 27 28.37 26.01 3.33
CA VAL A 27 26.94 26.29 3.57
C VAL A 27 26.26 26.25 2.21
N THR A 28 25.93 25.05 1.75
CA THR A 28 24.89 24.89 0.74
C THR A 28 23.60 25.33 1.42
N GLN A 29 23.10 26.50 1.06
CA GLN A 29 21.78 26.97 1.45
C GLN A 29 20.73 25.96 0.95
N THR A 30 20.39 24.96 1.77
CA THR A 30 19.17 24.18 1.61
C THR A 30 18.01 25.16 1.74
N SER A 31 17.46 25.56 0.59
CA SER A 31 16.34 26.49 0.56
C SER A 31 15.17 25.92 1.38
N LEU A 32 14.55 26.76 2.20
CA LEU A 32 13.39 26.40 3.03
C LEU A 32 12.17 25.94 2.20
N ALA A 33 12.22 26.06 0.87
CA ALA A 33 11.18 25.61 -0.03
C ALA A 33 11.14 24.08 -0.22
N ASP A 34 12.23 23.37 0.06
CA ASP A 34 12.35 21.91 -0.20
C ASP A 34 12.04 21.04 1.03
N ARG A 35 11.60 21.63 2.14
CA ARG A 35 11.05 20.88 3.30
C ARG A 35 9.59 20.44 3.10
N ARG A 36 9.08 20.42 1.87
CA ARG A 36 7.84 19.72 1.56
C ARG A 36 8.19 18.24 1.47
N SER A 37 8.25 17.58 2.63
CA SER A 37 8.50 16.14 2.73
C SER A 37 7.65 15.41 1.69
N ALA A 38 8.30 14.61 0.83
CA ALA A 38 7.57 13.74 -0.07
C ALA A 38 6.61 12.85 0.73
N PRO A 39 5.47 12.42 0.14
CA PRO A 39 4.58 11.48 0.80
C PRO A 39 5.34 10.22 1.21
N PHE A 40 5.02 9.69 2.38
CA PHE A 40 5.58 8.42 2.84
C PHE A 40 4.90 7.26 2.10
N THR A 41 5.69 6.44 1.40
CA THR A 41 5.18 5.28 0.67
C THR A 41 4.93 4.10 1.61
N ILE A 42 3.70 3.59 1.60
CA ILE A 42 3.25 2.41 2.33
C ILE A 42 3.11 1.26 1.34
N PRO A 43 3.98 0.24 1.38
CA PRO A 43 3.82 -0.95 0.55
C PRO A 43 2.66 -1.82 1.09
N VAL A 44 1.76 -2.20 0.20
CA VAL A 44 0.54 -2.98 0.52
C VAL A 44 0.53 -4.28 -0.26
N LEU A 45 0.34 -5.39 0.45
CA LEU A 45 0.00 -6.69 -0.11
C LEU A 45 -1.51 -6.86 -0.08
N VAL A 46 -2.15 -7.08 -1.23
CA VAL A 46 -3.57 -7.40 -1.30
C VAL A 46 -3.74 -8.92 -1.22
N VAL A 47 -4.64 -9.39 -0.35
CA VAL A 47 -4.99 -10.81 -0.26
C VAL A 47 -6.48 -10.96 -0.51
N ASN A 48 -6.80 -11.59 -1.63
CA ASN A 48 -8.15 -11.90 -2.05
C ASN A 48 -8.49 -13.35 -1.69
N TYR A 49 -9.60 -13.54 -0.99
CA TYR A 49 -10.15 -14.86 -0.70
C TYR A 49 -11.59 -14.93 -1.22
N PHE A 50 -11.78 -15.75 -2.26
CA PHE A 50 -13.08 -15.95 -2.90
C PHE A 50 -13.40 -17.44 -2.87
N PRO A 51 -14.04 -17.97 -1.81
CA PRO A 51 -14.43 -19.37 -1.79
C PRO A 51 -15.39 -19.61 -2.96
N VAL A 52 -15.04 -20.50 -3.88
CA VAL A 52 -15.83 -20.73 -5.11
C VAL A 52 -16.35 -22.17 -5.16
N ARG A 53 -17.63 -22.31 -5.52
CA ARG A 53 -18.26 -23.60 -5.85
C ARG A 53 -19.05 -23.43 -7.15
N ASN A 54 -18.81 -24.32 -8.12
CA ASN A 54 -19.47 -24.29 -9.43
C ASN A 54 -19.35 -22.93 -10.17
N GLY A 55 -18.21 -22.26 -10.08
CA GLY A 55 -17.94 -20.98 -10.74
C GLY A 55 -18.57 -19.74 -10.10
N ARG A 56 -19.24 -19.90 -8.95
CA ARG A 56 -19.83 -18.82 -8.16
C ARG A 56 -19.24 -18.81 -6.74
N VAL A 57 -19.35 -17.67 -6.07
CA VAL A 57 -18.98 -17.56 -4.66
C VAL A 57 -19.83 -18.54 -3.84
N ASP A 58 -19.17 -19.34 -3.01
CA ASP A 58 -19.80 -20.34 -2.17
C ASP A 58 -20.51 -19.67 -0.99
N ARG A 59 -21.82 -19.50 -1.14
CA ARG A 59 -22.68 -18.92 -0.11
C ARG A 59 -22.70 -19.71 1.19
N SER A 60 -22.37 -21.01 1.17
CA SER A 60 -22.24 -21.78 2.42
C SER A 60 -21.05 -21.34 3.27
N VAL A 61 -20.07 -20.66 2.67
CA VAL A 61 -18.91 -20.06 3.35
C VAL A 61 -19.12 -18.57 3.62
N THR A 62 -19.65 -17.81 2.65
CA THR A 62 -19.79 -16.33 2.76
C THR A 62 -21.09 -15.86 3.40
N GLY A 63 -22.11 -16.73 3.50
CA GLY A 63 -23.41 -16.42 4.09
C GLY A 63 -24.40 -15.74 3.14
N ASP A 64 -24.09 -14.52 2.69
CA ASP A 64 -25.02 -13.66 1.94
C ASP A 64 -24.54 -13.29 0.52
N VAL A 65 -23.27 -13.51 0.20
CA VAL A 65 -22.71 -13.18 -1.11
C VAL A 65 -22.96 -14.30 -2.11
N ASP A 66 -23.86 -14.05 -3.07
CA ASP A 66 -24.11 -14.90 -4.23
C ASP A 66 -23.81 -14.16 -5.54
N ALA A 67 -22.53 -14.08 -5.87
CA ALA A 67 -22.02 -13.45 -7.08
C ALA A 67 -21.17 -14.45 -7.89
N SER A 68 -21.07 -14.21 -9.20
CA SER A 68 -20.03 -14.90 -9.99
C SER A 68 -18.64 -14.45 -9.54
N LEU A 69 -17.64 -15.32 -9.75
CA LEU A 69 -16.24 -14.98 -9.44
C LEU A 69 -15.77 -13.70 -10.18
N ALA A 70 -16.23 -13.49 -11.41
CA ALA A 70 -15.89 -12.29 -12.18
C ALA A 70 -16.45 -11.02 -11.53
N GLN A 71 -17.71 -11.06 -11.08
CA GLN A 71 -18.35 -9.92 -10.42
C GLN A 71 -17.66 -9.59 -9.10
N ILE A 72 -17.32 -10.58 -8.27
CA ILE A 72 -16.69 -10.32 -6.98
C ILE A 72 -15.26 -9.78 -7.14
N ARG A 73 -14.48 -10.29 -8.12
CA ARG A 73 -13.17 -9.76 -8.47
C ARG A 73 -13.25 -8.29 -8.90
N GLN A 74 -14.18 -7.97 -9.79
CA GLN A 74 -14.36 -6.59 -10.25
C GLN A 74 -14.77 -5.66 -9.11
N HIS A 75 -15.71 -6.11 -8.27
CA HIS A 75 -16.18 -5.33 -7.14
C HIS A 75 -15.05 -5.06 -6.14
N THR A 76 -14.32 -6.10 -5.73
CA THR A 76 -13.22 -5.96 -4.77
C THR A 76 -12.08 -5.12 -5.32
N ALA A 77 -11.67 -5.30 -6.58
CA ALA A 77 -10.65 -4.45 -7.20
C ALA A 77 -11.04 -2.97 -7.20
N ARG A 78 -12.31 -2.66 -7.50
CA ARG A 78 -12.83 -1.28 -7.43
C ARG A 78 -12.80 -0.75 -6.00
N THR A 79 -13.29 -1.52 -5.05
CA THR A 79 -13.33 -1.13 -3.63
C THR A 79 -11.92 -0.91 -3.10
N THR A 80 -10.95 -1.77 -3.43
CA THR A 80 -9.54 -1.59 -3.05
C THR A 80 -8.98 -0.27 -3.58
N ALA A 81 -9.22 0.05 -4.86
CA ALA A 81 -8.77 1.33 -5.43
C ALA A 81 -9.41 2.54 -4.74
N GLN A 82 -10.71 2.47 -4.44
CA GLN A 82 -11.42 3.54 -3.72
C GLN A 82 -10.92 3.71 -2.29
N VAL A 83 -10.58 2.62 -1.60
CA VAL A 83 -10.01 2.68 -0.25
C VAL A 83 -8.61 3.31 -0.29
N VAL A 84 -7.76 2.91 -1.24
CA VAL A 84 -6.44 3.53 -1.43
C VAL A 84 -6.59 5.03 -1.64
N GLU A 85 -7.45 5.45 -2.57
CA GLU A 85 -7.70 6.87 -2.82
C GLU A 85 -8.21 7.60 -1.57
N ALA A 86 -9.20 7.04 -0.88
CA ALA A 86 -9.78 7.65 0.31
C ALA A 86 -8.74 7.83 1.44
N LEU A 87 -7.85 6.84 1.63
CA LEU A 87 -6.79 6.90 2.63
C LEU A 87 -5.71 7.92 2.26
N GLU A 88 -5.31 7.98 0.99
CA GLU A 88 -4.37 9.01 0.51
C GLU A 88 -4.96 10.41 0.68
N GLN A 89 -6.19 10.65 0.23
CA GLN A 89 -6.86 11.94 0.38
C GLN A 89 -7.03 12.33 1.85
N GLY A 90 -7.45 11.37 2.69
CA GLY A 90 -7.59 11.54 4.14
C GLY A 90 -6.29 11.89 4.86
N SER A 91 -5.13 11.56 4.27
CA SER A 91 -3.81 11.92 4.81
C SER A 91 -3.38 13.37 4.52
N THR A 92 -4.20 14.14 3.82
CA THR A 92 -3.91 15.55 3.48
C THR A 92 -4.13 16.46 4.68
N TYR A 93 -3.03 16.88 5.33
CA TYR A 93 -3.11 17.82 6.45
C TYR A 93 -3.42 19.23 5.96
N HIS A 94 -4.37 19.91 6.63
CA HIS A 94 -4.85 21.25 6.27
C HIS A 94 -5.39 21.42 4.82
N GLY A 95 -5.77 20.34 4.14
CA GLY A 95 -6.35 20.42 2.78
C GLY A 95 -7.60 21.32 2.69
N TYR A 96 -8.38 21.40 3.77
CA TYR A 96 -9.54 22.29 3.86
C TYR A 96 -9.19 23.79 3.86
N LYS A 97 -7.96 24.18 4.27
CA LYS A 97 -7.48 25.58 4.23
C LYS A 97 -6.60 25.85 3.02
N ASN A 98 -5.84 24.86 2.59
CA ASN A 98 -4.90 24.96 1.48
C ASN A 98 -5.24 23.90 0.43
N PRO A 99 -5.91 24.28 -0.68
CA PRO A 99 -6.21 23.35 -1.77
C PRO A 99 -4.97 22.75 -2.45
N ALA A 100 -3.80 23.37 -2.29
CA ALA A 100 -2.53 22.86 -2.79
C ALA A 100 -1.80 21.95 -1.77
N ALA A 101 -2.41 21.67 -0.60
CA ALA A 101 -1.88 20.69 0.33
C ALA A 101 -1.87 19.30 -0.33
N ARG A 102 -0.79 18.56 -0.10
CA ARG A 102 -0.60 17.23 -0.68
C ARG A 102 -0.88 16.16 0.38
N PRO A 103 -1.31 14.96 -0.03
CA PRO A 103 -1.32 13.77 0.82
C PRO A 103 0.03 13.55 1.50
N SER A 104 0.00 13.13 2.76
CA SER A 104 1.21 12.78 3.52
C SER A 104 1.59 11.31 3.30
N LEU A 105 0.65 10.48 2.86
CA LEU A 105 0.82 9.05 2.62
C LEU A 105 0.57 8.74 1.15
N HIS A 106 1.30 7.74 0.64
CA HIS A 106 1.09 7.13 -0.67
C HIS A 106 1.00 5.62 -0.49
N TYR A 107 -0.07 4.97 -0.95
CA TYR A 107 -0.23 3.52 -0.82
C TYR A 107 0.12 2.84 -2.15
N GLU A 108 1.14 1.99 -2.11
CA GLU A 108 1.61 1.25 -3.29
C GLU A 108 1.23 -0.23 -3.14
N ILE A 109 0.35 -0.74 -4.01
CA ILE A 109 0.06 -2.17 -4.06
C ILE A 109 1.25 -2.88 -4.70
N VAL A 110 2.03 -3.61 -3.90
CA VAL A 110 3.26 -4.27 -4.34
C VAL A 110 3.01 -5.65 -4.93
N ASP A 111 1.94 -6.33 -4.50
CA ASP A 111 1.52 -7.64 -5.01
C ASP A 111 0.06 -7.93 -4.63
N THR A 112 -0.56 -8.87 -5.34
CA THR A 112 -1.92 -9.38 -5.06
C THR A 112 -1.91 -10.90 -5.07
N LEU A 113 -2.31 -11.50 -3.94
CA LEU A 113 -2.51 -12.94 -3.82
C LEU A 113 -4.00 -13.27 -3.90
N GLU A 114 -4.35 -14.34 -4.60
CA GLU A 114 -5.73 -14.81 -4.71
C GLU A 114 -5.85 -16.28 -4.33
N PHE A 115 -6.83 -16.57 -3.47
CA PHE A 115 -7.15 -17.92 -3.00
C PHE A 115 -8.63 -18.21 -3.26
N LEU A 116 -8.90 -19.34 -3.92
CA LEU A 116 -10.26 -19.78 -4.25
C LEU A 116 -10.78 -20.90 -3.36
N GLU A 117 -9.87 -21.51 -2.59
CA GLU A 117 -10.14 -22.59 -1.66
C GLU A 117 -9.74 -22.14 -0.26
N PRO A 118 -10.41 -22.63 0.79
CA PRO A 118 -10.03 -22.34 2.15
C PRO A 118 -8.57 -22.76 2.39
N LEU A 119 -7.82 -21.90 3.06
CA LEU A 119 -6.47 -22.25 3.50
C LEU A 119 -6.57 -23.39 4.54
N PRO A 120 -5.72 -24.43 4.43
CA PRO A 120 -5.76 -25.60 5.30
C PRO A 120 -5.38 -25.32 6.75
#